data_AF-A0A498GYQ8-F1
#
_entry.id   AF-A0A498GYQ8-F1
#
_cell.length_a   1.000
_cell.length_b   1.000
_cell.length_c   1.000
_cell.angle_alpha   90.00
_cell.angle_beta   90.00
_cell.angle_gamma   90.00
#
_symmetry.space_group_name_H-M   'P 1'
#
loop_
_entity.id
_entity.type
_entity.pdbx_description
1 polymer ?
#
loop_
_entity_poly.entity_id
_entity_poly.type
_entity_poly.pdbx_seq_one_letter_code
_entity_poly.pdbx_strand_id
1 'polypeptide(L)'
;MKRYRCRICNYIYSPVRGEPHRGVPAGTAFEDLPDDYICPVCGATGKGPVGKWGFVPWEPTKYICKICGYIYDQKRGEPRRGFPEGTAFEDLPEDYTCPICGMDPRISEFYGPVGKAQFDPILDV
;
A
#
# COMPACT_ATOMS: atom_id res chain seq x y z
N MET A 1 7.49 -4.24 -4.90
CA MET A 1 7.54 -5.40 -3.98
C MET A 1 6.13 -5.69 -3.48
N LYS A 2 5.72 -6.97 -3.46
CA LYS A 2 4.39 -7.37 -3.04
C LYS A 2 4.19 -7.13 -1.55
N ARG A 3 3.05 -6.55 -1.18
CA ARG A 3 2.64 -6.37 0.21
C ARG A 3 1.59 -7.41 0.55
N TYR A 4 1.42 -7.67 1.83
CA TYR A 4 0.52 -8.71 2.31
C TYR A 4 -0.36 -8.18 3.43
N ARG A 5 -1.67 -8.40 3.33
CA ARG A 5 -2.65 -7.99 4.34
C ARG A 5 -3.04 -9.17 5.22
N CYS A 6 -2.96 -8.99 6.52
CA CYS A 6 -3.52 -9.91 7.49
C CYS A 6 -5.04 -9.95 7.33
N ARG A 7 -5.63 -11.13 7.09
CA ARG A 7 -7.09 -11.28 6.92
C ARG A 7 -7.89 -11.00 8.19
N ILE A 8 -7.25 -11.02 9.36
CA ILE A 8 -7.92 -10.87 10.66
C ILE A 8 -8.01 -9.39 11.07
N CYS A 9 -6.88 -8.67 11.02
CA CYS A 9 -6.79 -7.30 11.54
C CYS A 9 -6.44 -6.25 10.49
N ASN A 10 -6.34 -6.64 9.21
CA ASN A 10 -5.97 -5.75 8.11
C ASN A 10 -4.57 -5.14 8.18
N TYR A 11 -3.71 -5.61 9.09
CA TYR A 11 -2.29 -5.21 9.10
C TYR A 11 -1.64 -5.48 7.73
N ILE A 12 -0.97 -4.48 7.17
CA ILE A 12 -0.25 -4.59 5.89
C ILE A 12 1.24 -4.73 6.19
N TYR A 13 1.78 -5.92 5.90
CA TYR A 13 3.22 -6.12 5.80
C TYR A 13 3.73 -5.48 4.50
N SER A 14 4.73 -4.61 4.63
CA SER A 14 5.40 -3.96 3.51
C SER A 14 6.89 -4.32 3.54
N PRO A 15 7.40 -5.06 2.54
CA PRO A 15 8.82 -5.37 2.46
C PRO A 15 9.71 -4.12 2.50
N VAL A 16 9.27 -3.01 1.89
CA VAL A 16 10.00 -1.73 1.91
C VAL A 16 10.25 -1.23 3.34
N ARG A 17 9.28 -1.48 4.24
CA ARG A 17 9.40 -1.09 5.65
C ARG A 17 10.08 -2.16 6.50
N GLY A 18 9.81 -3.43 6.23
CA GLY A 18 10.15 -4.54 7.13
C GLY A 18 9.53 -4.36 8.53
N GLU A 19 10.09 -5.06 9.52
CA GLU A 19 9.80 -4.89 10.95
C GLU A 19 11.10 -4.92 11.79
N PRO A 20 11.97 -3.89 11.71
CA PRO A 20 13.32 -3.96 12.30
C PRO A 20 13.33 -4.22 13.81
N HIS A 21 12.35 -3.69 14.53
CA HIS A 21 12.15 -3.91 15.98
C HIS A 21 11.83 -5.36 16.36
N ARG A 22 11.50 -6.21 15.38
CA ARG A 22 11.21 -7.64 15.53
C ARG A 22 12.21 -8.53 14.79
N GLY A 23 13.34 -7.96 14.36
CA GLY A 23 14.38 -8.69 13.65
C GLY A 23 14.07 -8.98 12.18
N VAL A 24 13.10 -8.29 11.58
CA VAL A 24 12.81 -8.36 10.13
C VAL A 24 13.33 -7.07 9.48
N PRO A 25 14.50 -7.07 8.80
CA PRO A 25 15.03 -5.86 8.18
C PRO A 25 14.11 -5.28 7.10
N ALA A 26 14.22 -3.97 6.86
CA ALA A 26 13.66 -3.37 5.65
C ALA A 26 14.26 -4.05 4.40
N GLY A 27 13.43 -4.29 3.39
CA GLY A 27 13.76 -5.06 2.20
C GLY A 27 13.43 -6.55 2.28
N THR A 28 13.05 -7.10 3.44
CA THR A 28 12.74 -8.54 3.58
C THR A 28 11.43 -8.87 2.84
N ALA A 29 11.47 -9.78 1.86
CA ALA A 29 10.24 -10.20 1.18
C ALA A 29 9.33 -11.00 2.13
N PHE A 30 8.03 -11.08 1.85
CA PHE A 30 7.11 -11.85 2.69
C PHE A 30 7.41 -13.36 2.63
N GLU A 31 7.87 -13.79 1.46
CA GLU A 31 8.31 -15.15 1.17
C GLU A 31 9.56 -15.54 1.99
N ASP A 32 10.38 -14.57 2.38
CA ASP A 32 11.58 -14.78 3.20
C ASP A 32 11.30 -14.73 4.70
N LEU A 33 10.07 -14.38 5.11
CA LEU A 33 9.69 -14.39 6.52
C LEU A 33 9.69 -15.83 7.06
N PRO A 34 10.04 -16.01 8.36
CA PRO A 34 9.95 -17.29 9.04
C PRO A 34 8.56 -17.92 8.94
N ASP A 35 8.49 -19.26 8.92
CA ASP A 35 7.21 -19.98 8.84
C ASP A 35 6.32 -19.80 10.09
N ASP A 36 6.93 -19.40 11.20
CA ASP A 36 6.28 -19.06 12.46
C ASP A 36 6.01 -17.55 12.60
N TYR A 37 6.18 -16.76 11.53
CA TYR A 37 5.94 -15.32 11.56
C TYR A 37 4.58 -14.98 12.17
N ILE A 38 4.60 -14.04 13.11
CA ILE A 38 3.43 -13.62 13.89
C ILE A 38 3.02 -12.23 13.45
N CYS A 39 1.76 -12.06 13.09
CA CYS A 39 1.18 -10.74 12.84
C CYS A 39 1.39 -9.83 14.06
N PRO A 40 2.03 -8.66 13.90
CA PRO A 40 2.41 -7.82 15.02
C PRO A 40 1.22 -7.14 15.71
N VAL A 41 0.06 -7.10 15.05
CA VAL A 41 -1.13 -6.43 15.57
C VAL A 41 -2.05 -7.38 16.33
N CYS A 42 -2.40 -8.53 15.74
CA CYS A 42 -3.37 -9.45 16.34
C CYS A 42 -2.77 -10.75 16.89
N GLY A 43 -1.46 -10.98 16.74
CA GLY A 43 -0.82 -12.21 17.21
C GLY A 43 -1.13 -13.45 16.37
N ALA A 44 -1.88 -13.33 15.27
CA ALA A 44 -2.13 -14.45 14.38
C ALA A 44 -0.83 -14.89 13.69
N THR A 45 -0.50 -16.17 13.81
CA THR A 45 0.64 -16.81 13.13
C THR A 45 0.38 -17.00 11.64
N GLY A 46 1.41 -17.01 10.79
CA GLY A 46 1.35 -17.55 9.42
C GLY A 46 2.68 -17.47 8.67
N LYS A 47 3.35 -18.60 8.37
CA LYS A 47 2.95 -19.71 7.45
C LYS A 47 2.59 -21.10 8.07
N GLY A 48 2.57 -21.28 9.40
CA GLY A 48 2.33 -22.57 10.10
C GLY A 48 0.88 -23.16 10.12
N PRO A 49 0.57 -24.20 10.94
CA PRO A 49 -0.68 -24.99 10.86
C PRO A 49 -1.99 -24.24 11.17
N VAL A 50 -1.92 -23.11 11.89
CA VAL A 50 -3.05 -22.18 12.11
C VAL A 50 -3.03 -21.02 11.08
N GLY A 51 -1.95 -20.91 10.31
CA GLY A 51 -1.49 -19.68 9.65
C GLY A 51 -1.12 -19.75 8.17
N LYS A 52 -1.21 -20.92 7.51
CA LYS A 52 -1.00 -21.07 6.05
C LYS A 52 -1.81 -20.09 5.20
N TRP A 53 -2.87 -19.52 5.77
CA TRP A 53 -3.82 -18.64 5.11
C TRP A 53 -3.95 -17.26 5.79
N GLY A 54 -3.16 -16.92 6.81
CA GLY A 54 -3.37 -15.72 7.63
C GLY A 54 -3.20 -14.39 6.88
N PHE A 55 -2.36 -14.39 5.84
CA PHE A 55 -2.05 -13.25 5.00
C PHE A 55 -2.45 -13.51 3.56
N VAL A 56 -2.93 -12.47 2.88
CA VAL A 56 -3.23 -12.49 1.44
C VAL A 56 -2.44 -11.39 0.75
N PRO A 57 -2.07 -11.57 -0.53
CA PRO A 57 -1.53 -10.47 -1.34
C PRO A 57 -2.44 -9.24 -1.22
N TRP A 58 -1.80 -8.09 -0.98
CA TRP A 58 -2.47 -6.80 -0.89
C TRP A 58 -2.11 -6.01 -2.15
N GLU A 59 -3.03 -6.01 -3.11
CA GLU A 59 -2.87 -5.40 -4.43
C GLU A 59 -4.13 -4.57 -4.74
N PRO A 60 -4.30 -3.38 -4.14
CA PRO A 60 -5.44 -2.52 -4.42
C PRO A 60 -5.36 -2.01 -5.85
N THR A 61 -6.44 -2.14 -6.62
CA THR A 61 -6.48 -1.63 -8.00
C THR A 61 -7.11 -0.25 -8.10
N LYS A 62 -7.72 0.24 -7.02
CA LYS A 62 -8.39 1.53 -6.96
C LYS A 62 -7.99 2.30 -5.72
N TYR A 63 -7.88 3.60 -5.88
CA TYR A 63 -7.47 4.53 -4.83
C TYR A 63 -8.35 5.77 -4.85
N ILE A 64 -8.87 6.17 -3.69
CA ILE A 64 -9.70 7.36 -3.54
C ILE A 64 -8.88 8.50 -2.92
N CYS A 65 -8.91 9.67 -3.56
CA CYS A 65 -8.42 10.90 -2.96
C CYS A 65 -9.33 11.26 -1.77
N LYS A 66 -8.76 11.29 -0.57
CA LYS A 66 -9.46 11.65 0.67
C LYS A 66 -10.07 13.05 0.67
N ILE A 67 -9.62 13.95 -0.22
CA ILE A 67 -10.03 15.36 -0.24
C ILE A 67 -11.25 15.58 -1.13
N CYS A 68 -11.14 15.20 -2.42
CA CYS A 68 -12.18 15.46 -3.41
C CYS A 68 -12.95 14.20 -3.85
N GLY A 69 -12.56 13.02 -3.37
CA GLY A 69 -13.21 11.76 -3.74
C GLY A 69 -12.83 11.24 -5.13
N TYR A 70 -11.86 11.85 -5.83
CA TYR A 70 -11.37 11.33 -7.10
C TYR A 70 -10.88 9.89 -6.95
N ILE A 71 -11.37 8.99 -7.81
CA ILE A 71 -10.96 7.59 -7.84
C ILE A 71 -9.96 7.39 -8.98
N TYR A 72 -8.71 7.09 -8.60
CA TYR A 72 -7.76 6.46 -9.50
C TYR A 72 -8.15 4.99 -9.66
N ASP A 73 -8.33 4.56 -10.90
CA ASP A 73 -8.61 3.16 -11.25
C ASP A 73 -7.46 2.68 -12.13
N GLN A 74 -6.70 1.70 -11.66
CA GLN A 74 -5.57 1.11 -12.39
C GLN A 74 -6.01 0.58 -13.76
N LYS A 75 -7.22 0.00 -13.88
CA LYS A 75 -7.73 -0.47 -15.17
C LYS A 75 -7.98 0.67 -16.15
N ARG A 76 -8.19 1.89 -15.66
CA ARG A 76 -8.34 3.07 -16.52
C ARG A 76 -7.00 3.78 -16.76
N GLY A 77 -6.13 3.81 -15.75
CA GLY A 77 -4.96 4.69 -15.72
C GLY A 77 -5.34 6.17 -15.88
N GLU A 78 -4.38 6.97 -16.32
CA GLU A 78 -4.56 8.37 -16.73
C GLU A 78 -3.77 8.69 -18.02
N PRO A 79 -4.21 8.19 -19.20
CA PRO A 79 -3.41 8.28 -20.43
C PRO A 79 -3.04 9.71 -20.84
N ARG A 80 -3.90 10.70 -20.56
CA ARG A 80 -3.62 12.12 -20.86
C ARG A 80 -2.47 12.70 -20.03
N ARG A 81 -2.12 12.08 -18.90
CA ARG A 81 -1.02 12.50 -18.01
C ARG A 81 0.21 11.60 -18.17
N GLY A 82 0.22 10.70 -19.16
CA GLY A 82 1.34 9.79 -19.43
C GLY A 82 1.29 8.48 -18.65
N PHE A 83 0.19 8.17 -17.96
CA PHE A 83 0.00 6.92 -17.21
C PHE A 83 -1.00 6.03 -17.96
N PRO A 84 -0.56 5.07 -18.80
CA PRO A 84 -1.46 4.24 -19.60
C PRO A 84 -2.40 3.37 -18.74
N GLU A 85 -3.42 2.80 -19.38
CA GLU A 85 -4.26 1.75 -18.76
C GLU A 85 -3.39 0.61 -18.20
N GLY A 86 -3.74 0.14 -17.00
CA GLY A 86 -3.00 -0.90 -16.29
C GLY A 86 -1.89 -0.37 -15.37
N THR A 87 -1.55 0.92 -15.42
CA THR A 87 -0.52 1.52 -14.54
C THR A 87 -0.92 1.34 -13.08
N ALA A 88 -0.12 0.61 -12.29
CA ALA A 88 -0.39 0.45 -10.88
C ALA A 88 -0.24 1.79 -10.16
N PHE A 89 -1.03 2.02 -9.11
CA PHE A 89 -0.92 3.26 -8.35
C PHE A 89 0.47 3.39 -7.70
N GLU A 90 1.09 2.26 -7.37
CA GLU A 90 2.45 2.14 -6.87
C GLU A 90 3.50 2.62 -7.87
N ASP A 91 3.25 2.45 -9.18
CA ASP A 91 4.18 2.81 -10.26
C ASP A 91 4.13 4.30 -10.65
N LEU A 92 3.12 5.04 -10.17
CA LEU A 92 3.08 6.50 -10.31
C LEU A 92 4.32 7.14 -9.66
N PRO A 93 4.74 8.36 -10.04
CA PRO A 93 5.87 9.01 -9.39
C PRO A 93 5.52 9.41 -7.94
N GLU A 94 6.52 9.58 -7.08
CA GLU A 94 6.29 9.92 -5.67
C GLU A 94 5.53 11.23 -5.51
N ASP A 95 5.80 12.22 -6.36
CA ASP A 95 5.16 13.53 -6.44
C ASP A 95 3.82 13.53 -7.20
N TYR A 96 3.23 12.36 -7.46
CA TYR A 96 1.91 12.29 -8.10
C TYR A 96 0.85 13.02 -7.27
N THR A 97 0.23 14.02 -7.90
CA THR A 97 -0.86 14.82 -7.34
C THR A 97 -2.20 14.43 -7.93
N CYS A 98 -3.25 14.58 -7.12
CA CYS A 98 -4.62 14.33 -7.55
C CYS A 98 -4.99 15.25 -8.75
N PRO A 99 -5.46 14.70 -9.88
CA PRO A 99 -5.76 15.49 -11.08
C PRO A 99 -6.95 16.43 -10.92
N ILE A 100 -7.80 16.22 -9.92
CA ILE A 100 -9.01 17.00 -9.72
C ILE A 100 -8.76 18.18 -8.79
N CYS A 101 -8.24 17.93 -7.59
CA CYS A 101 -8.10 18.99 -6.59
C CYS A 101 -6.70 19.58 -6.50
N GLY A 102 -5.64 18.81 -6.78
CA GLY A 102 -4.24 19.21 -6.56
C GLY A 102 -3.88 19.59 -5.10
N MET A 103 -4.86 19.75 -4.21
CA MET A 103 -4.69 20.14 -2.81
C MET A 103 -4.12 19.00 -2.00
N ASP A 104 -3.00 19.24 -1.32
CA ASP A 104 -2.55 18.50 -0.14
C ASP A 104 -2.67 19.38 1.12
N PRO A 105 -3.56 19.05 2.08
CA PRO A 105 -3.78 19.89 3.26
C PRO A 105 -2.59 19.91 4.24
N ARG A 106 -1.52 19.15 3.98
CA ARG A 106 -0.24 19.23 4.72
C ARG A 106 0.81 20.10 4.03
N ILE A 107 0.52 20.68 2.86
CA ILE A 107 1.39 21.70 2.25
C ILE A 107 0.90 23.08 2.70
N SER A 108 1.44 23.53 3.83
CA SER A 108 1.94 24.91 3.88
C SER A 108 3.44 24.86 3.53
N GLU A 109 3.97 25.91 2.92
CA GLU A 109 5.22 26.01 2.12
C GLU A 109 6.56 25.59 2.77
N PHE A 110 6.65 24.43 3.43
CA PHE A 110 7.86 24.03 4.16
C PHE A 110 8.26 22.57 3.85
N TYR A 111 9.23 22.46 2.92
CA TYR A 111 10.14 21.32 2.67
C TYR A 111 9.64 20.05 1.95
N GLY A 112 9.91 19.97 0.63
CA GLY A 112 10.04 18.71 -0.13
C GLY A 112 8.85 18.30 -1.00
N PRO A 113 9.02 17.32 -1.92
CA PRO A 113 7.96 16.86 -2.81
C PRO A 113 6.86 16.18 -1.99
N VAL A 114 5.63 16.61 -2.21
CA VAL A 114 4.46 16.14 -1.48
C VAL A 114 3.62 15.27 -2.39
N GLY A 115 3.55 14.00 -2.00
CA GLY A 115 3.20 12.90 -2.88
C GLY A 115 1.84 12.24 -2.65
N LYS A 116 1.73 11.00 -3.14
CA LYS A 116 0.56 10.08 -3.10
C LYS A 116 -0.15 9.86 -1.75
N ALA A 117 0.28 10.50 -0.66
CA ALA A 117 -0.19 10.27 0.71
C ALA A 117 -1.67 10.62 0.96
N GLN A 118 -2.30 11.32 0.02
CA GLN A 118 -3.71 11.70 0.08
C GLN A 118 -4.67 10.64 -0.44
N PHE A 119 -4.15 9.56 -0.98
CA PHE A 119 -4.92 8.49 -1.55
C PHE A 119 -5.02 7.33 -0.57
N ASP A 120 -6.25 6.89 -0.33
CA ASP A 120 -6.50 5.65 0.40
C ASP A 120 -6.89 4.55 -0.59
N PRO A 121 -6.42 3.32 -0.39
CA PRO A 121 -6.84 2.17 -1.19
C PRO A 121 -8.34 1.95 -0.99
N ILE A 122 -9.08 1.76 -2.08
CA ILE A 122 -10.43 1.22 -2.00
C ILE A 122 -10.28 -0.29 -1.89
N LEU A 123 -10.61 -0.83 -0.72
CA LEU A 123 -10.77 -2.28 -0.57
C LEU A 123 -12.08 -2.64 -1.24
N ASP A 124 -12.04 -3.31 -2.40
CA ASP A 124 -13.23 -3.97 -2.94
C ASP A 124 -13.68 -4.98 -1.87
N VAL A 125 -14.78 -4.66 -1.19
CA VAL A 125 -15.36 -5.46 -0.10
C VAL A 125 -16.10 -6.65 -0.66
#